data_AF-A0A1F2RBE7-F1
#
_entry.id   AF-A0A1F2RBE7-F1
#
_cell.length_a   1.000
_cell.length_b   1.000
_cell.length_c   1.000
_cell.angle_alpha   90.00
_cell.angle_beta   90.00
_cell.angle_gamma   90.00
#
_symmetry.space_group_name_H-M   'P 1'
#
loop_
_entity.id
_entity.type
_entity.pdbx_description
1 polymer ?
#
loop_
_entity_poly.entity_id
_entity_poly.type
_entity_poly.pdbx_seq_one_letter_code
_entity_poly.pdbx_strand_id
1 'polypeptide(L)'
;MDEEIDAQKDRIMADETTREVYRALREIQDRHTYFLLAAVGAALGLAVSQTQGKAIAWSQLPLGLAALNWGLSFFCGCRHLAYVGSTIYGNADLLQIQAGVHPRVGQHPQMIAAAESGVRSALETNASRANRYGHWQFRLFVAGALFYIAWHVLGMYLIRIGRAVAT
;
A
#
# COMPACT_ATOMS: atom_id res chain seq x y z
N MET A 1 37.02 -30.42 -8.39
CA MET A 1 36.76 -30.09 -6.98
C MET A 1 36.72 -28.58 -6.80
N ASP A 2 37.72 -27.83 -7.27
CA ASP A 2 37.72 -26.35 -7.19
C ASP A 2 36.61 -25.69 -8.03
N GLU A 3 36.35 -26.19 -9.24
CA GLU A 3 35.28 -25.68 -10.12
C GLU A 3 33.86 -25.85 -9.54
N GLU A 4 33.63 -26.89 -8.74
CA GLU A 4 32.35 -27.17 -8.09
C GLU A 4 32.14 -26.28 -6.85
N ILE A 5 33.24 -25.96 -6.14
CA ILE A 5 33.25 -25.02 -5.01
C ILE A 5 32.98 -23.59 -5.50
N ASP A 6 33.60 -23.18 -6.60
CA ASP A 6 33.38 -21.85 -7.18
C ASP A 6 31.94 -21.71 -7.71
N ALA A 7 31.42 -22.72 -8.41
CA ALA A 7 30.03 -22.72 -8.86
C ALA A 7 29.01 -22.69 -7.70
N GLN A 8 29.31 -23.35 -6.58
CA GLN A 8 28.46 -23.31 -5.39
C GLN A 8 28.54 -21.95 -4.68
N LYS A 9 29.73 -21.35 -4.63
CA LYS A 9 29.94 -20.01 -4.07
C LYS A 9 29.18 -18.95 -4.88
N ASP A 10 29.25 -19.00 -6.20
CA ASP A 10 28.53 -18.08 -7.08
C ASP A 10 27.01 -18.17 -6.89
N ARG A 11 26.48 -19.39 -6.70
CA ARG A 11 25.05 -19.61 -6.41
C ARG A 11 24.63 -19.01 -5.07
N ILE A 12 25.45 -19.16 -4.03
CA ILE A 12 25.18 -18.61 -2.70
C ILE A 12 25.19 -17.07 -2.77
N MET A 13 26.19 -16.49 -3.44
CA MET A 13 26.28 -15.03 -3.60
C MET A 13 25.08 -14.47 -4.39
N ALA A 14 24.62 -15.18 -5.42
CA ALA A 14 23.45 -14.79 -6.19
C ALA A 14 22.15 -14.85 -5.36
N ASP A 15 21.97 -15.88 -4.51
CA ASP A 15 20.82 -15.99 -3.60
C ASP A 15 20.85 -14.89 -2.52
N GLU A 16 22.03 -14.60 -1.95
CA GLU A 16 22.20 -13.53 -0.97
C GLU A 16 21.85 -12.16 -1.58
N THR A 17 22.43 -11.84 -2.75
CA THR A 17 22.12 -10.60 -3.49
C THR A 17 20.62 -10.48 -3.77
N THR A 18 19.98 -11.57 -4.19
CA THR A 18 18.54 -11.59 -4.48
C THR A 18 17.73 -11.28 -3.22
N ARG A 19 18.07 -11.88 -2.09
CA ARG A 19 17.41 -11.62 -0.79
C ARG A 19 17.59 -10.18 -0.34
N GLU A 20 18.78 -9.61 -0.53
CA GLU A 20 19.06 -8.20 -0.21
C GLU A 20 18.18 -7.26 -1.04
N VAL A 21 18.08 -7.50 -2.35
CA VAL A 21 17.21 -6.72 -3.25
C VAL A 21 15.75 -6.80 -2.79
N TYR A 22 15.24 -7.99 -2.45
CA TYR A 22 13.89 -8.13 -1.93
C TYR A 22 13.66 -7.38 -0.62
N ARG A 23 14.63 -7.43 0.29
CA ARG A 23 14.57 -6.72 1.56
C ARG A 23 14.55 -5.20 1.36
N ALA A 24 15.43 -4.68 0.50
CA ALA A 24 15.48 -3.27 0.16
C ALA A 24 14.19 -2.79 -0.54
N LEU A 25 13.68 -3.56 -1.50
CA LEU A 25 12.41 -3.25 -2.17
C LEU A 25 11.25 -3.19 -1.18
N ARG A 26 11.19 -4.14 -0.24
CA ARG A 26 10.14 -4.17 0.77
C ARG A 26 10.21 -2.96 1.70
N GLU A 27 11.41 -2.62 2.15
CA GLU A 27 11.61 -1.45 3.01
C GLU A 27 11.18 -0.14 2.32
N ILE A 28 11.49 0.00 1.02
CA ILE A 28 11.06 1.15 0.22
C ILE A 28 9.53 1.18 0.11
N GLN A 29 8.89 0.05 -0.16
CA GLN A 29 7.42 -0.04 -0.28
C GLN A 29 6.70 0.33 1.02
N ASP A 30 7.20 -0.16 2.16
CA ASP A 30 6.62 0.13 3.48
C ASP A 30 6.74 1.63 3.80
N ARG A 31 7.92 2.23 3.61
CA ARG A 31 8.14 3.68 3.78
C ARG A 31 7.24 4.52 2.87
N HIS A 32 7.08 4.11 1.62
CA HIS A 32 6.22 4.79 0.65
C HIS A 32 4.75 4.76 1.09
N THR A 33 4.28 3.62 1.60
CA THR A 33 2.90 3.49 2.10
C THR A 33 2.62 4.40 3.29
N TYR A 34 3.54 4.45 4.26
CA TYR A 34 3.41 5.35 5.42
C TYR A 34 3.46 6.82 5.03
N PHE A 35 4.33 7.18 4.08
CA PHE A 35 4.36 8.53 3.53
C PHE A 35 3.02 8.92 2.89
N LEU A 36 2.44 8.05 2.06
CA LEU A 36 1.12 8.28 1.45
C LEU A 36 0.01 8.40 2.50
N LEU A 37 0.01 7.56 3.55
CA LEU A 37 -0.97 7.66 4.64
C LEU A 37 -0.88 9.02 5.37
N ALA A 38 0.34 9.50 5.63
CA ALA A 38 0.56 10.81 6.23
C ALA A 38 0.10 11.95 5.30
N ALA A 39 0.44 11.88 4.01
CA ALA A 39 0.02 12.86 3.00
C ALA A 39 -1.50 12.94 2.87
N VAL A 40 -2.19 11.79 2.87
CA VAL A 40 -3.66 11.72 2.89
C VAL A 40 -4.25 12.36 4.15
N GLY A 41 -3.67 12.08 5.33
CA GLY A 41 -4.09 12.71 6.58
C GLY A 41 -3.96 14.23 6.55
N ALA A 42 -2.85 14.75 6.03
CA ALA A 42 -2.64 16.18 5.85
C ALA A 42 -3.65 16.80 4.86
N ALA A 43 -3.92 16.12 3.74
CA ALA A 43 -4.89 16.57 2.74
C ALA A 43 -6.32 16.63 3.28
N LEU A 44 -6.74 15.62 4.06
CA LEU A 44 -8.03 15.62 4.75
C LEU A 44 -8.12 16.75 5.78
N GLY A 45 -7.05 16.96 6.57
CA GLY A 45 -6.97 18.08 7.52
C GLY A 45 -7.13 19.44 6.83
N LEU A 46 -6.49 19.63 5.69
CA LEU A 46 -6.61 20.84 4.87
C LEU A 46 -8.04 21.03 4.31
N ALA A 47 -8.68 19.97 3.83
CA ALA A 47 -10.06 20.04 3.36
C ALA A 47 -11.02 20.44 4.49
N VAL A 48 -10.84 19.88 5.69
CA VAL A 48 -11.63 20.24 6.86
C VAL A 48 -11.38 21.71 7.24
N SER A 49 -10.13 22.15 7.33
CA SER A 49 -9.82 23.54 7.69
C SER A 49 -10.40 24.56 6.72
N GLN A 50 -10.49 24.23 5.43
CA GLN A 50 -11.06 25.13 4.40
C GLN A 50 -12.59 25.16 4.37
N THR A 51 -13.24 24.15 4.95
CA THR A 51 -14.71 24.04 5.03
C THR A 51 -15.28 24.49 6.37
N GLN A 52 -14.43 24.68 7.37
CA GLN A 52 -14.82 25.22 8.67
C GLN A 52 -15.57 26.56 8.51
N GLY A 53 -16.76 26.63 9.11
CA GLY A 53 -17.59 27.83 9.13
C GLY A 53 -18.30 28.18 7.80
N LYS A 54 -18.21 27.34 6.76
CA LYS A 54 -18.90 27.56 5.49
C LYS A 54 -20.18 26.72 5.40
N ALA A 55 -21.28 27.32 4.94
CA ALA A 55 -22.48 26.58 4.59
C ALA A 55 -22.21 25.63 3.41
N ILE A 56 -22.91 24.50 3.39
CA ILE A 56 -22.82 23.54 2.28
C ILE A 56 -23.38 24.20 1.03
N ALA A 57 -22.54 24.36 0.01
CA ALA A 57 -22.90 24.92 -1.28
C ALA A 57 -22.60 23.91 -2.39
N TRP A 58 -23.34 23.97 -3.50
CA TRP A 58 -23.12 23.11 -4.67
C TRP A 58 -21.69 23.21 -5.23
N SER A 59 -21.02 24.35 -5.05
CA SER A 59 -19.62 24.54 -5.41
C SER A 59 -18.64 23.70 -4.58
N GLN A 60 -19.06 23.08 -3.46
CA GLN A 60 -18.23 22.22 -2.62
C GLN A 60 -18.26 20.74 -3.04
N LEU A 61 -19.12 20.35 -4.00
CA LEU A 61 -19.18 18.97 -4.49
C LEU A 61 -17.81 18.41 -4.92
N PRO A 62 -16.98 19.12 -5.71
CA PRO A 62 -15.69 18.56 -6.13
C PRO A 62 -14.69 18.44 -4.96
N LEU A 63 -14.79 19.30 -3.95
CA LEU A 63 -14.02 19.15 -2.70
C LEU A 63 -14.47 17.91 -1.91
N GLY A 64 -15.78 17.64 -1.84
CA GLY A 64 -16.31 16.43 -1.23
C GLY A 64 -15.82 15.16 -1.93
N LEU A 65 -15.81 15.15 -3.27
CA LEU A 65 -15.24 14.05 -4.06
C LEU A 65 -13.73 13.89 -3.82
N ALA A 66 -12.98 14.99 -3.68
CA ALA A 66 -11.57 14.94 -3.32
C ALA A 66 -11.36 14.27 -1.95
N ALA A 67 -12.13 14.68 -0.94
CA ALA A 67 -12.06 14.11 0.41
C ALA A 67 -12.46 12.62 0.43
N LEU A 68 -13.48 12.22 -0.32
CA LEU A 68 -13.87 10.81 -0.46
C LEU A 68 -12.75 9.98 -1.09
N ASN A 69 -12.13 10.46 -2.16
CA ASN A 69 -11.02 9.78 -2.81
C ASN A 69 -9.81 9.63 -1.87
N TRP A 70 -9.47 10.66 -1.09
CA TRP A 70 -8.44 10.57 -0.07
C TRP A 70 -8.82 9.58 1.05
N GLY A 71 -10.07 9.56 1.50
CA GLY A 71 -10.56 8.58 2.47
C GLY A 71 -10.47 7.13 1.96
N LEU A 72 -10.86 6.87 0.71
CA LEU A 72 -10.70 5.55 0.09
C LEU A 72 -9.22 5.19 -0.08
N SER A 73 -8.37 6.15 -0.44
CA SER A 73 -6.91 5.96 -0.50
C SER A 73 -6.35 5.52 0.86
N PHE A 74 -6.75 6.18 1.95
CA PHE A 74 -6.38 5.80 3.31
C PHE A 74 -6.79 4.35 3.63
N PHE A 75 -8.04 4.00 3.33
CA PHE A 75 -8.55 2.64 3.54
C PHE A 75 -7.74 1.59 2.75
N CYS A 76 -7.42 1.87 1.49
CA CYS A 76 -6.56 1.00 0.68
C CYS A 76 -5.17 0.85 1.30
N GLY A 77 -4.57 1.93 1.82
CA GLY A 77 -3.28 1.88 2.50
C GLY A 77 -3.30 1.01 3.75
N CYS A 78 -4.32 1.14 4.59
CA CYS A 78 -4.50 0.28 5.78
C CYS A 78 -4.74 -1.19 5.42
N ARG A 79 -5.41 -1.48 4.29
CA ARG A 79 -5.56 -2.84 3.78
C ARG A 79 -4.27 -3.41 3.22
N HIS A 80 -3.47 -2.60 2.50
CA HIS A 80 -2.15 -2.97 1.99
C HIS A 80 -1.24 -3.46 3.13
N LEU A 81 -0.85 -2.54 4.04
CA LEU A 81 -1.12 -2.74 5.46
C LEU A 81 -1.11 -4.15 6.05
N ALA A 82 -2.34 -4.56 6.36
CA ALA A 82 -2.71 -5.84 6.90
C ALA A 82 -2.27 -7.02 6.02
N TYR A 83 -2.45 -6.94 4.69
CA TYR A 83 -2.06 -8.04 3.79
C TYR A 83 -0.55 -8.26 3.77
N VAL A 84 0.25 -7.19 3.79
CA VAL A 84 1.70 -7.38 3.83
C VAL A 84 2.17 -7.93 5.18
N GLY A 85 1.48 -7.58 6.27
CA GLY A 85 1.67 -8.18 7.59
C GLY A 85 1.33 -9.68 7.58
N SER A 86 0.16 -10.06 7.07
CA SER A 86 -0.22 -11.48 6.92
C SER A 86 0.76 -12.28 6.06
N THR A 87 1.38 -11.64 5.06
CA THR A 87 2.40 -12.29 4.22
C THR A 87 3.68 -12.57 5.00
N ILE A 88 4.12 -11.63 5.85
CA ILE A 88 5.29 -11.87 6.72
C ILE A 88 5.02 -13.00 7.71
N TYR A 89 3.86 -13.00 8.36
CA TYR A 89 3.48 -14.08 9.28
C TYR A 89 3.41 -15.43 8.57
N GLY A 90 2.78 -15.50 7.39
CA GLY A 90 2.74 -16.74 6.62
C GLY A 90 4.12 -17.24 6.19
N ASN A 91 5.07 -16.35 5.87
CA ASN A 91 6.44 -16.74 5.58
C ASN A 91 7.15 -17.31 6.82
N ALA A 92 6.92 -16.72 8.01
CA ALA A 92 7.46 -17.24 9.25
C ALA A 92 6.88 -18.63 9.59
N ASP A 93 5.59 -18.85 9.35
CA ASP A 93 4.96 -20.16 9.51
C ASP A 93 5.52 -21.18 8.50
N LEU A 94 5.75 -20.77 7.25
CA LEU A 94 6.34 -21.62 6.22
C LEU A 94 7.74 -22.13 6.63
N LEU A 95 8.58 -21.24 7.18
CA LEU A 95 9.91 -21.62 7.68
C LEU A 95 9.83 -22.62 8.84
N GLN A 96 8.86 -22.44 9.75
CA GLN A 96 8.64 -23.39 10.85
C GLN A 96 8.13 -24.75 10.36
N ILE A 97 7.27 -24.77 9.34
CA ILE A 97 6.77 -25.99 8.70
C ILE A 97 7.93 -26.75 8.04
N GLN A 98 8.77 -26.05 7.28
CA GLN A 98 9.94 -26.64 6.63
C GLN A 98 10.99 -27.17 7.62
N ALA A 99 11.14 -26.50 8.77
CA ALA A 99 12.00 -26.97 9.86
C ALA A 99 11.37 -28.13 10.67
N GLY A 100 10.12 -28.52 10.40
CA GLY A 100 9.43 -29.60 11.12
C GLY A 100 9.10 -29.27 12.58
N VAL A 101 9.14 -27.99 12.96
CA VAL A 101 8.88 -27.52 14.34
C VAL A 101 7.47 -26.96 14.54
N HIS A 102 6.68 -26.87 13.47
CA HIS A 102 5.36 -26.25 13.52
C HIS A 102 4.35 -27.07 14.38
N PRO A 103 3.76 -26.49 15.43
CA PRO A 103 3.02 -27.22 16.48
C PRO A 103 1.77 -27.96 15.98
N ARG A 104 1.19 -27.53 14.85
CA ARG A 104 -0.01 -28.16 14.26
C ARG A 104 0.27 -29.18 13.16
N VAL A 105 1.48 -29.15 12.57
CA VAL A 105 1.83 -29.99 11.41
C VAL A 105 2.71 -31.17 11.85
N GLY A 106 3.59 -30.95 12.84
CA GLY A 106 4.53 -31.96 13.30
C GLY A 106 5.56 -32.33 12.23
N GLN A 107 5.99 -33.59 12.22
CA GLN A 107 7.05 -34.10 11.33
C GLN A 107 6.52 -34.99 10.19
N HIS A 108 5.20 -35.10 10.02
CA HIS A 108 4.63 -35.98 9.00
C HIS A 108 4.86 -35.43 7.58
N PRO A 109 5.60 -36.12 6.69
CA PRO A 109 6.00 -35.56 5.38
C PRO A 109 4.83 -35.13 4.50
N GLN A 110 3.72 -35.89 4.52
CA GLN A 110 2.52 -35.57 3.74
C GLN A 110 1.81 -34.30 4.27
N MET A 111 1.79 -34.12 5.59
CA MET A 111 1.20 -32.93 6.23
C MET A 111 2.07 -31.70 6.00
N ILE A 112 3.40 -31.85 6.01
CA ILE A 112 4.35 -30.79 5.69
C ILE A 112 4.11 -30.31 4.25
N ALA A 113 4.06 -31.21 3.27
CA ALA A 113 3.82 -30.84 1.88
C ALA A 113 2.45 -30.17 1.66
N ALA A 114 1.40 -30.67 2.31
CA ALA A 114 0.07 -30.07 2.23
C ALA A 114 0.02 -28.68 2.88
N ALA A 115 0.62 -28.52 4.06
CA ALA A 115 0.68 -27.24 4.75
C ALA A 115 1.54 -26.22 3.98
N GLU A 116 2.67 -26.66 3.43
CA GLU A 116 3.56 -25.82 2.62
C GLU A 116 2.84 -25.27 1.39
N SER A 117 2.17 -26.13 0.62
CA SER A 117 1.41 -25.71 -0.57
C SER A 117 0.26 -24.76 -0.23
N GLY A 118 -0.47 -25.02 0.85
CA GLY A 118 -1.57 -24.16 1.32
C GLY A 118 -1.07 -22.78 1.76
N VAL A 119 0.01 -22.72 2.54
CA VAL A 119 0.62 -21.46 2.97
C VAL A 119 1.18 -20.69 1.79
N ARG A 120 1.91 -21.34 0.85
CA ARG A 120 2.40 -20.70 -0.38
C ARG A 120 1.28 -20.09 -1.21
N SER A 121 0.18 -20.82 -1.44
CA SER A 121 -0.98 -20.31 -2.17
C SER A 121 -1.62 -19.09 -1.49
N ALA A 122 -1.74 -19.13 -0.15
CA ALA A 122 -2.24 -18.00 0.63
C ALA A 122 -1.30 -16.79 0.55
N LEU A 123 0.02 -17.01 0.56
CA LEU A 123 1.03 -15.97 0.42
C LEU A 123 0.94 -15.28 -0.94
N GLU A 124 0.87 -16.02 -2.03
CA GLU A 124 0.73 -15.48 -3.39
C GLU A 124 -0.57 -14.66 -3.53
N THR A 125 -1.67 -15.17 -2.98
CA THR A 125 -2.97 -14.48 -2.96
C THR A 125 -2.91 -13.19 -2.14
N ASN A 126 -2.25 -13.21 -0.98
CA ASN A 126 -2.12 -12.03 -0.13
C ASN A 126 -1.17 -10.98 -0.75
N ALA A 127 -0.06 -11.42 -1.35
CA ALA A 127 0.89 -10.55 -2.02
C ALA A 127 0.27 -9.84 -3.23
N SER A 128 -0.47 -10.57 -4.07
CA SER A 128 -1.18 -9.97 -5.22
C SER A 128 -2.27 -8.98 -4.78
N ARG A 129 -3.03 -9.30 -3.72
CA ARG A 129 -4.01 -8.38 -3.13
C ARG A 129 -3.35 -7.14 -2.55
N ALA A 130 -2.27 -7.30 -1.77
CA ALA A 130 -1.51 -6.18 -1.24
C ALA A 130 -1.05 -5.26 -2.37
N ASN A 131 -0.41 -5.82 -3.40
CA ASN A 131 0.06 -5.05 -4.54
C ASN A 131 -1.07 -4.23 -5.20
N ARG A 132 -2.23 -4.85 -5.41
CA ARG A 132 -3.41 -4.17 -5.97
C ARG A 132 -3.88 -3.02 -5.08
N TYR A 133 -3.95 -3.21 -3.77
CA TYR A 133 -4.35 -2.14 -2.83
C TYR A 133 -3.34 -0.98 -2.81
N GLY A 134 -2.04 -1.25 -2.92
CA GLY A 134 -1.01 -0.21 -3.01
C GLY A 134 -1.17 0.66 -4.26
N HIS A 135 -1.41 0.04 -5.42
CA HIS A 135 -1.68 0.77 -6.66
C HIS A 135 -2.95 1.62 -6.57
N TRP A 136 -4.02 1.08 -5.98
CA TRP A 136 -5.28 1.82 -5.80
C TRP A 136 -5.13 2.98 -4.80
N GLN A 137 -4.39 2.82 -3.71
CA GLN A 137 -4.07 3.90 -2.78
C GLN A 137 -3.47 5.11 -3.52
N PHE A 138 -2.45 4.87 -4.35
CA PHE A 138 -1.81 5.93 -5.12
C PHE A 138 -2.78 6.58 -6.14
N ARG A 139 -3.50 5.76 -6.91
CA ARG A 139 -4.45 6.27 -7.93
C ARG A 139 -5.55 7.13 -7.32
N LEU A 140 -6.12 6.69 -6.20
CA LEU A 140 -7.16 7.43 -5.48
C LEU A 140 -6.61 8.73 -4.87
N PHE A 141 -5.37 8.69 -4.35
CA PHE A 141 -4.72 9.89 -3.83
C PHE A 141 -4.54 10.96 -4.92
N VAL A 142 -4.01 10.57 -6.08
CA VAL A 142 -3.84 11.46 -7.24
C VAL A 142 -5.18 11.95 -7.76
N ALA A 143 -6.18 11.08 -7.90
CA ALA A 143 -7.52 11.49 -8.31
C ALA A 143 -8.11 12.54 -7.36
N GLY A 144 -7.98 12.35 -6.04
CA GLY A 144 -8.40 13.33 -5.04
C GLY A 144 -7.68 14.67 -5.19
N ALA A 145 -6.37 14.66 -5.44
CA ALA A 145 -5.60 15.88 -5.69
C ALA A 145 -6.10 16.65 -6.93
N LEU A 146 -6.42 15.95 -8.02
CA LEU A 146 -6.96 16.56 -9.23
C LEU A 146 -8.32 17.22 -8.98
N PHE A 147 -9.22 16.54 -8.25
CA PHE A 147 -10.52 17.12 -7.87
C PHE A 147 -10.36 18.35 -6.99
N TYR A 148 -9.42 18.32 -6.03
CA TYR A 148 -9.13 19.47 -5.18
C TYR A 148 -8.60 20.67 -5.99
N ILE A 149 -7.67 20.44 -6.93
CA ILE A 149 -7.14 21.51 -7.80
C ILE A 149 -8.27 22.09 -8.65
N ALA A 150 -9.10 21.24 -9.27
CA ALA A 150 -10.24 21.70 -10.07
C ALA A 150 -11.22 22.54 -9.24
N TRP A 151 -11.53 22.09 -8.02
CA TRP A 151 -12.34 22.85 -7.07
C TRP A 151 -11.72 24.21 -6.74
N HIS A 152 -10.42 24.23 -6.44
CA HIS A 152 -9.72 25.45 -6.04
C HIS A 152 -9.69 26.48 -7.17
N VAL A 153 -9.36 26.06 -8.39
CA VAL A 153 -9.38 26.92 -9.59
C VAL A 153 -10.78 27.44 -9.88
N LEU A 154 -11.80 26.59 -9.78
CA LEU A 154 -13.20 27.00 -9.95
C LEU A 154 -13.61 28.03 -8.89
N GLY A 155 -13.20 27.84 -7.63
CA GLY A 155 -13.43 28.80 -6.55
C GLY A 155 -12.79 30.15 -6.84
N MET A 156 -11.54 30.18 -7.29
CA MET A 156 -10.86 31.42 -7.68
C MET A 156 -11.54 32.12 -8.87
N TYR A 157 -12.00 31.35 -9.86
CA TYR A 157 -12.71 31.88 -11.02
C TYR A 157 -14.05 32.52 -10.65
N LEU A 158 -14.85 31.85 -9.82
CA LEU A 158 -16.14 32.36 -9.34
C LEU A 158 -15.98 33.63 -8.49
N ILE A 159 -14.98 33.66 -7.59
CA ILE A 159 -14.68 34.85 -6.77
C ILE A 159 -14.28 36.04 -7.65
N ARG A 160 -13.50 35.80 -8.72
CA ARG A 160 -13.06 36.85 -9.64
C ARG A 160 -14.23 37.47 -10.41
N ILE A 161 -15.16 36.66 -10.93
CA ILE A 161 -16.34 37.18 -11.63
C ILE A 161 -17.23 38.02 -10.72
N GLY A 162 -17.46 37.56 -9.48
CA GLY A 162 -18.28 38.31 -8.53
C GLY A 162 -17.74 39.70 -8.21
N ARG A 163 -16.41 39.87 -8.21
CA ARG A 163 -15.77 41.17 -8.00
C ARG A 163 -15.82 42.09 -9.23
N ALA A 164 -15.77 41.53 -10.43
CA ALA A 164 -15.81 42.29 -11.69
C ALA A 164 -17.22 42.82 -12.04
N VAL A 165 -18.28 42.17 -11.56
CA VAL A 165 -19.68 42.61 -11.76
C VAL A 165 -20.09 43.70 -10.75
N ALA A 166 -19.34 43.86 -9.66
CA ALA A 166 -19.65 44.82 -8.59
C ALA A 166 -18.98 46.21 -8.77
N THR A 167 -18.22 46.41 -9.85
CA THR A 167 -17.56 47.67 -10.25
C THR A 167 -18.17 48.20 -11.53
#